data_AF-A0A1S3SBX0-F1
#
_entry.id   AF-A0A1S3SBX0-F1
#
_cell.length_a   1.000
_cell.length_b   1.000
_cell.length_c   1.000
_cell.angle_alpha   90.00
_cell.angle_beta   90.00
_cell.angle_gamma   90.00
#
_symmetry.space_group_name_H-M   'P 1'
#
loop_
_entity.id
_entity.type
_entity.pdbx_description
1 polymer ?
#
loop_
_entity_poly.entity_id
_entity_poly.type
_entity_poly.pdbx_seq_one_letter_code
_entity_poly.pdbx_strand_id
1 'polypeptide(L)'
;MSNITNLSRVVNALRVQRLTDGFCMKTPAFVCNLVRFLHFNYSSNITSPKHRSECATRYYSCSAKQDTVRIGCASGFWGDTAASVPQLIYSGQIDYLVFDYLSEITMSLLSVAKTKMPNMGYAPDFVQMAMAPFIHDIHKKGIRVVSNAGGVNPLACAAAIQEVVKKAGLDLKVAVVTGDDLMAQKDSLSEVRMADGVSRSKLPTNVHSMNAYLGAVPIQRCLDLGADIVVTGRCVDSAVALGPLMHSFGWKQNNYDLLAAGSLAGHLIECGAQATGGIFTDWHTVPDWDNMGFPVVQCSADGLDKMNE
;
A
#
# COMPACT_ATOMS: atom_id res chain seq x y z
N MET A 1 24.10 43.24 -35.33
CA MET A 1 24.07 44.35 -34.36
C MET A 1 23.14 43.93 -33.23
N SER A 2 23.67 43.38 -32.14
CA SER A 2 23.93 44.08 -30.85
C SER A 2 22.61 44.58 -30.22
N ASN A 3 22.17 44.17 -29.02
CA ASN A 3 22.88 44.14 -27.73
C ASN A 3 22.05 43.31 -26.71
N ILE A 4 22.61 42.33 -25.97
CA ILE A 4 23.43 42.39 -24.72
C ILE A 4 22.55 42.19 -23.45
N THR A 5 22.52 40.97 -22.89
CA THR A 5 23.13 40.49 -21.59
C THR A 5 22.22 40.67 -20.35
N ASN A 6 22.22 39.85 -19.28
CA ASN A 6 23.31 39.18 -18.57
C ASN A 6 22.79 38.02 -17.66
N LEU A 7 23.61 36.94 -17.58
CA LEU A 7 24.11 36.17 -16.41
C LEU A 7 23.24 36.00 -15.13
N SER A 8 23.32 34.95 -14.30
CA SER A 8 23.99 33.63 -14.28
C SER A 8 23.76 33.02 -12.88
N ARG A 9 23.71 31.67 -12.80
CA ARG A 9 24.16 30.77 -11.70
C ARG A 9 23.88 31.13 -10.22
N VAL A 10 23.23 30.22 -9.50
CA VAL A 10 23.89 29.36 -8.48
C VAL A 10 23.21 27.99 -8.45
N VAL A 11 23.98 26.96 -8.82
CA VAL A 11 23.70 25.54 -8.55
C VAL A 11 24.54 25.19 -7.33
N ASN A 12 23.93 24.73 -6.24
CA ASN A 12 24.67 24.08 -5.16
C ASN A 12 24.46 22.57 -5.26
N ALA A 13 25.45 21.93 -5.89
CA ALA A 13 25.73 20.51 -5.76
C ALA A 13 26.61 20.32 -4.52
N LEU A 14 26.09 19.67 -3.49
CA LEU A 14 26.93 19.15 -2.41
C LEU A 14 27.53 17.82 -2.86
N ARG A 15 28.74 17.93 -3.41
CA ARG A 15 29.66 16.85 -3.72
C ARG A 15 30.46 16.56 -2.45
N VAL A 16 30.20 15.45 -1.76
CA VAL A 16 31.08 14.99 -0.68
C VAL A 16 32.26 14.27 -1.33
N GLN A 17 33.44 14.87 -1.23
CA GLN A 17 34.71 14.25 -1.59
C GLN A 17 35.08 13.16 -0.58
N ARG A 18 35.46 11.99 -1.08
CA ARG A 18 36.19 10.97 -0.33
C ARG A 18 37.58 11.50 -0.02
N LEU A 19 37.93 11.57 1.27
CA LEU A 19 39.30 11.49 1.73
C LEU A 19 39.55 10.02 2.10
N THR A 20 40.47 9.41 1.37
CA THR A 20 41.11 8.15 1.75
C THR A 20 42.17 8.45 2.79
N ASP A 21 42.09 7.83 3.96
CA ASP A 21 43.22 7.16 4.60
C ASP A 21 42.72 6.24 5.71
N GLY A 22 43.29 5.04 5.75
CA GLY A 22 42.73 3.87 6.39
C GLY A 22 42.86 3.84 7.91
N PHE A 23 41.85 3.27 8.56
CA PHE A 23 42.03 2.50 9.79
C PHE A 23 40.95 1.42 9.89
N CYS A 24 41.42 0.21 10.20
CA CYS A 24 40.67 -1.03 10.32
C CYS A 24 39.97 -1.12 11.69
N MET A 25 38.66 -1.46 11.74
CA MET A 25 38.03 -2.50 12.58
C MET A 25 36.50 -2.31 12.77
N LYS A 26 35.74 -3.37 12.43
CA LYS A 26 34.53 -3.95 13.06
C LYS A 26 33.32 -3.06 13.45
N THR A 27 32.21 -3.16 12.71
CA THR A 27 30.83 -3.62 13.12
C THR A 27 29.76 -3.20 12.08
N PRO A 28 28.65 -3.95 11.89
CA PRO A 28 27.62 -3.61 10.90
C PRO A 28 26.48 -2.80 11.54
N ALA A 29 26.22 -1.61 10.99
CA ALA A 29 25.00 -0.86 11.23
C ALA A 29 24.43 -0.43 9.86
N PHE A 30 23.41 -1.15 9.39
CA PHE A 30 22.56 -0.71 8.28
C PHE A 30 21.16 -0.50 8.85
N VAL A 31 20.79 0.77 9.05
CA VAL A 31 19.46 1.18 9.50
C VAL A 31 18.78 1.94 8.36
N CYS A 32 17.76 1.28 7.80
CA CYS A 32 16.40 1.77 7.59
C CYS A 32 16.21 3.27 7.27
N ASN A 33 15.92 3.57 6.00
CA ASN A 33 15.24 4.80 5.59
C ASN A 33 14.19 4.43 4.53
N LEU A 34 12.95 4.20 4.95
CA LEU A 34 11.87 3.79 4.04
C LEU A 34 10.47 4.22 4.52
N VAL A 35 10.30 5.46 4.95
CA VAL A 35 8.96 6.09 5.10
C VAL A 35 9.08 7.57 4.79
N ARG A 36 8.34 8.08 3.79
CA ARG A 36 8.23 9.52 3.52
C ARG A 36 6.84 10.00 3.90
N PHE A 37 6.76 10.90 4.86
CA PHE A 37 5.58 11.73 5.07
C PHE A 37 5.73 13.00 4.24
N LEU A 38 4.76 13.29 3.37
CA LEU A 38 4.67 14.58 2.70
C LEU A 38 4.03 15.59 3.67
N HIS A 39 4.83 16.52 4.19
CA HIS A 39 4.33 17.72 4.88
C HIS A 39 4.79 18.96 4.10
N PHE A 40 3.85 19.77 3.65
CA PHE A 40 4.12 21.10 3.10
C PHE A 40 3.93 22.14 4.21
N ASN A 41 5.00 22.87 4.57
CA ASN A 41 4.91 24.03 5.47
C ASN A 41 4.77 25.30 4.63
N TYR A 42 3.68 26.04 4.85
CA TYR A 42 3.54 27.42 4.41
C TYR A 42 3.57 28.31 5.65
N SER A 43 4.53 29.24 5.71
CA SER A 43 4.66 30.21 6.79
C SER A 43 4.17 31.57 6.31
N SER A 44 3.11 32.07 6.95
CA SER A 44 2.80 33.50 6.97
C SER A 44 2.05 33.83 8.26
N ASN A 45 2.68 34.65 9.10
CA ASN A 45 2.13 35.24 10.32
C ASN A 45 0.83 36.00 10.02
N ILE A 46 -0.24 35.77 10.78
CA ILE A 46 -1.26 36.76 11.18
C ILE A 46 -2.00 36.22 12.43
N THR A 47 -2.30 37.16 13.32
CA THR A 47 -2.88 37.11 14.67
C THR A 47 -4.19 36.33 14.84
N SER A 48 -4.35 35.72 16.03
CA SER A 48 -5.50 34.91 16.48
C SER A 48 -6.85 35.64 16.44
N PRO A 49 -7.95 34.89 16.26
CA PRO A 49 -8.84 34.66 17.42
C PRO A 49 -9.19 33.18 17.62
N LYS A 50 -9.48 32.86 18.89
CA LYS A 50 -9.78 31.54 19.42
C LYS A 50 -11.01 30.92 18.74
N HIS A 51 -10.80 29.94 17.87
CA HIS A 51 -11.79 28.93 17.55
C HIS A 51 -11.25 27.60 18.09
N ARG A 52 -11.87 27.06 19.14
CA ARG A 52 -11.62 25.68 19.58
C ARG A 52 -12.10 24.77 18.45
N SER A 53 -11.19 24.22 17.66
CA SER A 53 -11.52 23.02 16.89
C SER A 53 -11.53 21.85 17.88
N GLU A 54 -12.71 21.31 18.16
CA GLU A 54 -12.82 19.99 18.74
C GLU A 54 -12.16 19.01 17.76
N CYS A 55 -10.90 18.64 18.04
CA CYS A 55 -10.27 17.50 17.40
C CYS A 55 -11.04 16.28 17.88
N ALA A 56 -11.99 15.83 17.07
CA ALA A 56 -12.77 14.62 17.33
C ALA A 56 -11.77 13.47 17.54
N THR A 57 -11.61 13.06 18.79
CA THR A 57 -10.71 11.97 19.17
C THR A 57 -11.29 10.71 18.56
N ARG A 58 -10.71 10.27 17.44
CA ARG A 58 -11.13 9.03 16.77
C ARG A 58 -10.83 7.87 17.69
N TYR A 59 -11.87 7.19 18.14
CA TYR A 59 -11.72 5.85 18.67
C TYR A 59 -11.58 4.92 17.47
N TYR A 60 -10.36 4.87 16.90
CA TYR A 60 -9.91 3.55 16.46
C TYR A 60 -9.98 2.67 17.69
N SER A 61 -10.38 1.41 17.53
CA SER A 61 -10.16 0.41 18.57
C SER A 61 -8.72 0.58 19.05
N CYS A 62 -8.57 1.21 20.22
CA CYS A 62 -7.28 1.52 20.78
C CYS A 62 -6.71 0.16 21.16
N SER A 63 -5.39 0.01 21.10
CA SER A 63 -4.56 -1.16 21.42
C SER A 63 -4.88 -1.94 22.73
N ALA A 64 -5.98 -1.66 23.43
CA ALA A 64 -6.64 -2.59 24.32
C ALA A 64 -7.01 -3.86 23.55
N LYS A 65 -6.10 -4.85 23.54
CA LYS A 65 -6.26 -6.24 23.06
C LYS A 65 -7.61 -6.47 22.36
N GLN A 66 -7.67 -6.13 21.07
CA GLN A 66 -8.70 -6.74 20.24
C GLN A 66 -8.38 -8.23 20.26
N ASP A 67 -9.23 -9.03 20.89
CA ASP A 67 -9.05 -10.49 20.88
C ASP A 67 -9.19 -11.03 19.45
N THR A 68 -9.88 -10.27 18.58
CA THR A 68 -10.10 -10.58 17.17
C THR A 68 -9.99 -9.35 16.28
N VAL A 69 -9.49 -9.54 15.05
CA VAL A 69 -9.42 -8.53 13.98
C VAL A 69 -10.16 -9.07 12.76
N ARG A 70 -11.00 -8.23 12.14
CA ARG A 70 -11.77 -8.58 10.94
C ARG A 70 -11.26 -7.81 9.73
N ILE A 71 -10.88 -8.55 8.69
CA ILE A 71 -10.32 -7.99 7.45
C ILE A 71 -11.21 -8.41 6.28
N GLY A 72 -11.71 -7.44 5.54
CA GLY A 72 -12.44 -7.66 4.28
C GLY A 72 -11.57 -7.30 3.10
N CYS A 73 -11.50 -8.16 2.09
CA CYS A 73 -10.77 -7.90 0.85
C CYS A 73 -11.73 -7.49 -0.26
N ALA A 74 -11.53 -6.31 -0.84
CA ALA A 74 -12.45 -5.72 -1.80
C ALA A 74 -12.02 -5.83 -3.27
N SER A 75 -10.88 -6.47 -3.56
CA SER A 75 -10.44 -6.71 -4.92
C SER A 75 -9.51 -7.90 -5.00
N GLY A 76 -9.60 -8.65 -6.10
CA GLY A 76 -8.62 -9.68 -6.46
C GLY A 76 -7.66 -9.28 -7.58
N PHE A 77 -8.00 -8.26 -8.37
CA PHE A 77 -7.21 -7.80 -9.50
C PHE A 77 -7.67 -6.40 -9.94
N TRP A 78 -6.89 -5.75 -10.80
CA TRP A 78 -7.31 -4.49 -11.42
C TRP A 78 -8.38 -4.70 -12.48
N GLY A 79 -9.54 -4.04 -12.30
CA GLY A 79 -10.73 -4.24 -13.13
C GLY A 79 -11.77 -5.17 -12.51
N ASP A 80 -11.63 -5.53 -11.23
CA ASP A 80 -12.65 -6.21 -10.45
C ASP A 80 -13.89 -5.30 -10.23
N THR A 81 -14.93 -5.81 -9.55
CA THR A 81 -16.20 -5.11 -9.35
C THR A 81 -16.09 -3.95 -8.35
N ALA A 82 -16.82 -2.87 -8.63
CA ALA A 82 -17.00 -1.76 -7.69
C ALA A 82 -17.99 -2.07 -6.56
N ALA A 83 -18.72 -3.20 -6.65
CA ALA A 83 -19.76 -3.57 -5.69
C ALA A 83 -19.22 -4.15 -4.37
N SER A 84 -17.95 -4.57 -4.33
CA SER A 84 -17.32 -5.19 -3.16
C SER A 84 -17.24 -4.24 -1.95
N VAL A 85 -16.87 -2.98 -2.19
CA VAL A 85 -16.70 -1.97 -1.13
C VAL A 85 -17.99 -1.72 -0.34
N PRO A 86 -19.14 -1.38 -0.96
CA PRO A 86 -20.37 -1.16 -0.21
C PRO A 86 -20.79 -2.41 0.57
N GLN A 87 -20.64 -3.61 0.01
CA GLN A 87 -20.95 -4.86 0.70
C GLN A 87 -20.12 -5.02 1.99
N LEU A 88 -18.81 -4.80 1.91
CA LEU A 88 -17.89 -4.96 3.04
C LEU A 88 -18.04 -3.86 4.10
N ILE A 89 -18.21 -2.60 3.70
CA ILE A 89 -18.34 -1.50 4.66
C ILE A 89 -19.69 -1.53 5.40
N TYR A 90 -20.78 -1.97 4.74
CA TYR A 90 -22.12 -1.94 5.34
C TYR A 90 -22.46 -3.24 6.07
N SER A 91 -22.00 -4.40 5.58
CA SER A 91 -22.38 -5.72 6.12
C SER A 91 -21.22 -6.49 6.75
N GLY A 92 -19.98 -6.24 6.34
CA GLY A 92 -18.82 -7.05 6.74
C GLY A 92 -18.37 -6.90 8.20
N GLN A 93 -18.73 -5.78 8.86
CA GLN A 93 -18.27 -5.43 10.22
C GLN A 93 -16.74 -5.58 10.34
N ILE A 94 -16.02 -4.90 9.46
CA ILE A 94 -14.56 -5.03 9.31
C ILE A 94 -13.81 -3.91 10.05
N ASP A 95 -12.62 -4.22 10.53
CA ASP A 95 -11.65 -3.25 11.05
C ASP A 95 -10.77 -2.71 9.92
N TYR A 96 -10.42 -3.59 8.96
CA TYR A 96 -9.58 -3.27 7.81
C TYR A 96 -10.26 -3.62 6.50
N LEU A 97 -10.22 -2.69 5.57
CA LEU A 97 -10.58 -2.88 4.17
C LEU A 97 -9.29 -2.98 3.35
N VAL A 98 -9.04 -4.14 2.75
CA VAL A 98 -7.83 -4.39 1.98
C VAL A 98 -8.14 -4.55 0.50
N PHE A 99 -7.15 -4.24 -0.32
CA PHE A 99 -7.25 -4.38 -1.77
C PHE A 99 -5.97 -4.95 -2.35
N ASP A 100 -6.13 -5.95 -3.19
CA ASP A 100 -5.10 -6.45 -4.09
C ASP A 100 -5.47 -6.17 -5.55
N TYR A 101 -4.63 -5.42 -6.26
CA TYR A 101 -4.81 -4.97 -7.63
C TYR A 101 -3.75 -5.53 -8.60
N LEU A 102 -2.61 -6.00 -8.09
CA LEU A 102 -1.40 -6.09 -8.90
C LEU A 102 -1.11 -7.50 -9.40
N SER A 103 -1.22 -7.68 -10.71
CA SER A 103 -0.56 -8.78 -11.44
C SER A 103 0.66 -8.28 -12.22
N GLU A 104 1.45 -9.19 -12.77
CA GLU A 104 2.57 -8.89 -13.67
C GLU A 104 2.10 -8.11 -14.92
N ILE A 105 0.92 -8.47 -15.44
CA ILE A 105 0.30 -7.79 -16.59
C ILE A 105 -0.12 -6.36 -16.18
N THR A 106 -0.77 -6.21 -15.02
CA THR A 106 -1.17 -4.91 -14.47
C THR A 106 0.03 -3.97 -14.36
N MET A 107 1.14 -4.46 -13.80
CA MET A 107 2.36 -3.67 -13.62
C MET A 107 2.88 -3.13 -14.96
N SER A 108 2.86 -3.95 -16.01
CA SER A 108 3.29 -3.55 -17.35
C SER A 108 2.42 -2.43 -17.93
N LEU A 109 1.11 -2.51 -17.76
CA LEU A 109 0.16 -1.46 -18.19
C LEU A 109 0.39 -0.16 -17.43
N LEU A 110 0.59 -0.24 -16.10
CA LEU A 110 0.84 0.93 -15.26
C LEU A 110 2.18 1.59 -15.58
N SER A 111 3.22 0.83 -15.92
CA SER A 111 4.49 1.37 -16.43
C SER A 111 4.29 2.19 -17.71
N VAL A 112 3.55 1.65 -18.68
CA VAL A 112 3.23 2.37 -19.92
C VAL A 112 2.42 3.66 -19.62
N ALA A 113 1.45 3.58 -18.70
CA ALA A 113 0.67 4.75 -18.30
C ALA A 113 1.56 5.84 -17.69
N LYS A 114 2.47 5.48 -16.77
CA LYS A 114 3.42 6.42 -16.15
C LYS A 114 4.38 7.06 -17.16
N THR A 115 4.83 6.30 -18.17
CA THR A 115 5.67 6.85 -19.25
C THR A 115 4.93 7.89 -20.08
N LYS A 116 3.64 7.67 -20.37
CA LYS A 116 2.81 8.62 -21.13
C LYS A 116 2.43 9.84 -20.28
N MET A 117 2.11 9.64 -19.01
CA MET A 117 1.65 10.66 -18.08
C MET A 117 2.33 10.45 -16.71
N PRO A 118 3.31 11.29 -16.32
CA PRO A 118 4.11 11.08 -15.11
C PRO A 118 3.34 11.00 -13.79
N ASN A 119 2.12 11.54 -13.75
CA ASN A 119 1.21 11.48 -12.61
C ASN A 119 0.33 10.21 -12.57
N MET A 120 0.46 9.30 -13.55
CA MET A 120 -0.22 8.00 -13.58
C MET A 120 0.72 6.87 -13.14
N GLY A 121 0.28 5.61 -13.29
CA GLY A 121 1.04 4.43 -12.87
C GLY A 121 0.51 3.78 -11.59
N TYR A 122 -0.72 4.10 -11.21
CA TYR A 122 -1.51 3.49 -10.14
C TYR A 122 -2.91 3.15 -10.68
N ALA A 123 -3.69 2.36 -9.93
CA ALA A 123 -5.06 1.99 -10.29
C ALA A 123 -6.04 3.17 -10.01
N PRO A 124 -6.57 3.86 -11.04
CA PRO A 124 -7.36 5.08 -10.85
C PRO A 124 -8.75 4.82 -10.25
N ASP A 125 -9.32 3.66 -10.55
CA ASP A 125 -10.55 3.11 -10.00
C ASP A 125 -10.49 2.92 -8.47
N PHE A 126 -9.34 2.56 -7.90
CA PHE A 126 -9.16 2.57 -6.45
C PHE A 126 -9.48 3.95 -5.86
N VAL A 127 -9.00 5.03 -6.49
CA VAL A 127 -9.25 6.39 -6.01
C VAL A 127 -10.69 6.82 -6.28
N GLN A 128 -11.16 6.64 -7.51
CA GLN A 128 -12.40 7.25 -8.00
C GLN A 128 -13.66 6.46 -7.63
N MET A 129 -13.56 5.13 -7.57
CA MET A 129 -14.69 4.23 -7.38
C MET A 129 -14.69 3.58 -5.99
N ALA A 130 -13.52 3.13 -5.51
CA ALA A 130 -13.45 2.44 -4.22
C ALA A 130 -13.33 3.41 -3.03
N MET A 131 -12.59 4.50 -3.18
CA MET A 131 -12.33 5.43 -2.07
C MET A 131 -13.25 6.65 -2.07
N ALA A 132 -13.33 7.41 -3.17
CA ALA A 132 -14.06 8.68 -3.19
C ALA A 132 -15.54 8.61 -2.77
N PRO A 133 -16.34 7.62 -3.23
CA PRO A 133 -17.75 7.55 -2.87
C PRO A 133 -17.99 7.18 -1.40
N PHE A 134 -17.05 6.44 -0.80
CA PHE A 134 -17.23 5.80 0.51
C PHE A 134 -16.35 6.40 1.61
N ILE A 135 -15.54 7.42 1.31
CA ILE A 135 -14.54 7.98 2.24
C ILE A 135 -15.16 8.48 3.56
N HIS A 136 -16.37 9.03 3.50
CA HIS A 136 -17.11 9.46 4.70
C HIS A 136 -17.56 8.29 5.57
N ASP A 137 -18.03 7.19 4.96
CA ASP A 137 -18.46 6.01 5.69
C ASP A 137 -17.28 5.24 6.28
N ILE A 138 -16.19 5.10 5.51
CA ILE A 138 -14.90 4.56 5.97
C ILE A 138 -14.44 5.34 7.20
N HIS A 139 -14.44 6.67 7.11
CA HIS A 139 -14.04 7.53 8.21
C HIS A 139 -14.97 7.40 9.43
N LYS A 140 -16.29 7.46 9.23
CA LYS A 140 -17.30 7.39 10.30
C LYS A 140 -17.25 6.06 11.05
N LYS A 141 -16.99 4.96 10.34
CA LYS A 141 -16.84 3.62 10.92
C LYS A 141 -15.46 3.35 11.50
N GLY A 142 -14.48 4.22 11.26
CA GLY A 142 -13.10 4.04 11.72
C GLY A 142 -12.36 2.91 11.01
N ILE A 143 -12.79 2.54 9.80
CA ILE A 143 -12.16 1.48 9.00
C ILE A 143 -10.82 1.99 8.46
N ARG A 144 -9.76 1.19 8.61
CA ARG A 144 -8.46 1.48 8.00
C ARG A 144 -8.30 0.77 6.67
N VAL A 145 -7.63 1.41 5.72
CA VAL A 145 -7.48 0.90 4.35
C VAL A 145 -6.03 0.54 4.06
N VAL A 146 -5.80 -0.63 3.46
CA VAL A 146 -4.47 -1.03 2.95
C VAL A 146 -4.60 -1.50 1.52
N SER A 147 -3.79 -0.96 0.61
CA SER A 147 -3.90 -1.28 -0.82
C SER A 147 -2.57 -1.21 -1.55
N ASN A 148 -2.34 -2.16 -2.45
CA ASN A 148 -1.23 -2.13 -3.41
C ASN A 148 -1.60 -1.42 -4.74
N ALA A 149 -2.74 -0.74 -4.80
CA ALA A 149 -3.19 0.05 -5.96
C ALA A 149 -2.18 1.11 -6.43
N GLY A 150 -1.17 1.44 -5.61
CA GLY A 150 -0.12 2.37 -5.96
C GLY A 150 0.73 1.93 -7.15
N GLY A 151 0.78 0.62 -7.46
CA GLY A 151 1.45 0.09 -8.64
C GLY A 151 2.90 0.56 -8.76
N VAL A 152 3.24 1.18 -9.89
CA VAL A 152 4.59 1.74 -10.14
C VAL A 152 4.70 3.23 -9.76
N ASN A 153 3.65 3.82 -9.21
CA ASN A 153 3.63 5.22 -8.75
C ASN A 153 2.80 5.41 -7.47
N PRO A 154 3.20 4.76 -6.36
CA PRO A 154 2.43 4.81 -5.12
C PRO A 154 2.34 6.21 -4.51
N LEU A 155 3.32 7.10 -4.80
CA LEU A 155 3.28 8.50 -4.39
C LEU A 155 2.19 9.30 -5.11
N ALA A 156 2.01 9.10 -6.42
CA ALA A 156 0.94 9.78 -7.16
C ALA A 156 -0.44 9.27 -6.74
N CYS A 157 -0.57 7.95 -6.48
CA CYS A 157 -1.79 7.38 -5.92
C CYS A 157 -2.15 8.03 -4.58
N ALA A 158 -1.18 8.15 -3.67
CA ALA A 158 -1.39 8.78 -2.38
C ALA A 158 -1.77 10.26 -2.48
N ALA A 159 -1.16 11.01 -3.40
CA ALA A 159 -1.53 12.40 -3.66
C ALA A 159 -2.98 12.52 -4.16
N ALA A 160 -3.43 11.59 -5.02
CA ALA A 160 -4.80 11.55 -5.50
C ALA A 160 -5.81 11.21 -4.37
N ILE A 161 -5.48 10.28 -3.48
CA ILE A 161 -6.27 9.99 -2.29
C ILE A 161 -6.31 11.20 -1.33
N GLN A 162 -5.19 11.89 -1.13
CA GLN A 162 -5.17 13.09 -0.29
C GLN A 162 -6.11 14.19 -0.82
N GLU A 163 -6.22 14.34 -2.14
CA GLU A 163 -7.19 15.27 -2.73
C GLU A 163 -8.64 14.84 -2.47
N VAL A 164 -8.94 13.53 -2.51
CA VAL A 164 -10.25 13.00 -2.11
C VAL A 164 -10.56 13.32 -0.65
N VAL A 165 -9.62 13.04 0.26
CA VAL A 165 -9.73 13.33 1.70
C VAL A 165 -9.99 14.81 1.95
N LYS A 166 -9.23 15.68 1.28
CA LYS A 166 -9.35 17.14 1.39
C LYS A 166 -10.71 17.64 0.89
N LYS A 167 -11.17 17.15 -0.27
CA LYS A 167 -12.50 17.50 -0.82
C LYS A 167 -13.65 17.06 0.09
N ALA A 168 -13.48 15.93 0.79
CA ALA A 168 -14.42 15.45 1.79
C ALA A 168 -14.36 16.25 3.11
N GLY A 169 -13.42 17.18 3.28
CA GLY A 169 -13.25 17.94 4.53
C GLY A 169 -12.80 17.07 5.72
N LEU A 170 -12.10 15.98 5.44
CA LEU A 170 -11.63 15.02 6.44
C LEU A 170 -10.14 15.19 6.72
N ASP A 171 -9.70 14.71 7.88
CA ASP A 171 -8.28 14.69 8.28
C ASP A 171 -7.76 13.25 8.34
N LEU A 172 -7.77 12.54 7.21
CA LEU A 172 -7.28 11.16 7.12
C LEU A 172 -5.78 11.13 6.77
N LYS A 173 -5.00 10.35 7.53
CA LYS A 173 -3.57 10.17 7.33
C LYS A 173 -3.30 9.11 6.26
N VAL A 174 -2.72 9.54 5.16
CA VAL A 174 -2.29 8.67 4.05
C VAL A 174 -0.79 8.42 4.16
N ALA A 175 -0.40 7.15 4.31
CA ALA A 175 1.00 6.72 4.32
C ALA A 175 1.33 5.92 3.05
N VAL A 176 2.61 5.99 2.65
CA VAL A 176 3.09 5.34 1.43
C VAL A 176 4.27 4.43 1.74
N VAL A 177 4.17 3.17 1.29
CA VAL A 177 5.29 2.25 1.25
C VAL A 177 5.96 2.37 -0.12
N THR A 178 7.27 2.63 -0.12
CA THR A 178 8.12 2.77 -1.30
C THR A 178 9.33 1.85 -1.18
N GLY A 179 10.11 1.67 -2.25
CA GLY A 179 11.35 0.88 -2.22
C GLY A 179 11.23 -0.46 -2.96
N ASP A 180 10.05 -0.74 -3.50
CA ASP A 180 9.83 -1.82 -4.45
C ASP A 180 10.46 -1.50 -5.81
N ASP A 181 10.42 -0.24 -6.28
CA ASP A 181 11.03 0.18 -7.56
C ASP A 181 12.56 0.11 -7.51
N LEU A 182 13.12 -0.86 -8.23
CA LEU A 182 14.54 -1.10 -8.35
C LEU A 182 15.15 -0.54 -9.65
N MET A 183 14.40 0.21 -10.47
CA MET A 183 14.89 0.69 -11.77
C MET A 183 16.21 1.46 -11.69
N ALA A 184 16.46 2.19 -10.60
CA ALA A 184 17.72 2.88 -10.37
C ALA A 184 18.94 1.94 -10.20
N GLN A 185 18.70 0.66 -9.90
CA GLN A 185 19.72 -0.37 -9.70
C GLN A 185 19.89 -1.27 -10.92
N LYS A 186 19.11 -1.06 -12.00
CA LYS A 186 19.14 -1.89 -13.21
C LYS A 186 20.56 -2.07 -13.74
N ASP A 187 21.32 -0.98 -13.87
CA ASP A 187 22.67 -1.02 -14.45
C ASP A 187 23.70 -1.71 -13.54
N SER A 188 23.39 -1.87 -12.25
CA SER A 188 24.21 -2.64 -11.31
C SER A 188 23.96 -4.15 -11.40
N LEU A 189 22.90 -4.57 -12.10
CA LEU A 189 22.51 -5.96 -12.29
C LEU A 189 22.80 -6.39 -13.73
N SER A 190 23.93 -7.06 -13.96
CA SER A 190 24.32 -7.56 -15.28
C SER A 190 23.66 -8.89 -15.65
N GLU A 191 23.37 -9.72 -14.65
CA GLU A 191 22.82 -11.07 -14.81
C GLU A 191 21.79 -11.36 -13.71
N VAL A 192 20.76 -12.11 -14.06
CA VAL A 192 19.78 -12.67 -13.13
C VAL A 192 19.91 -14.18 -13.07
N ARG A 193 19.81 -14.73 -11.86
CA ARG A 193 19.72 -16.18 -11.65
C ARG A 193 18.33 -16.65 -12.08
N MET A 194 18.28 -17.65 -12.94
CA MET A 194 17.03 -18.22 -13.42
C MET A 194 16.41 -19.15 -12.38
N ALA A 195 15.13 -19.48 -12.56
CA ALA A 195 14.36 -20.33 -11.66
C ALA A 195 14.95 -21.75 -11.49
N ASP A 196 15.74 -22.22 -12.47
CA ASP A 196 16.47 -23.49 -12.38
C ASP A 196 17.62 -23.47 -11.35
N GLY A 197 17.90 -22.32 -10.75
CA GLY A 197 18.89 -22.16 -9.70
C GLY A 197 20.34 -22.26 -10.17
N VAL A 198 20.61 -22.50 -11.45
CA VAL A 198 21.97 -22.73 -11.96
C VAL A 198 22.28 -21.75 -13.09
N SER A 199 21.33 -21.54 -14.00
CA SER A 199 21.52 -20.69 -15.15
C SER A 199 21.49 -19.22 -14.77
N ARG A 200 22.31 -18.44 -15.47
CA ARG A 200 22.27 -16.99 -15.44
C ARG A 200 21.87 -16.49 -16.81
N SER A 201 20.99 -15.49 -16.84
CA SER A 201 20.64 -14.80 -18.07
C SER A 201 20.94 -13.31 -17.93
N LYS A 202 21.27 -12.67 -19.03
CA LYS A 202 21.34 -11.21 -19.07
C LYS A 202 19.94 -10.65 -18.94
N LEU A 203 19.84 -9.48 -18.32
CA LEU A 203 18.59 -8.73 -18.36
C LEU A 203 18.19 -8.43 -19.82
N PRO A 204 16.88 -8.37 -20.12
CA PRO A 204 16.39 -7.91 -21.41
C PRO A 204 16.97 -6.53 -21.76
N THR A 205 17.23 -6.28 -23.04
CA THR A 205 17.72 -4.97 -23.51
C THR A 205 16.80 -3.83 -23.05
N ASN A 206 15.49 -4.05 -23.18
CA ASN A 206 14.46 -3.11 -22.76
C ASN A 206 13.78 -3.63 -21.50
N VAL A 207 13.98 -2.91 -20.39
CA VAL A 207 13.33 -3.17 -19.11
C VAL A 207 12.44 -1.97 -18.81
N HIS A 208 11.13 -2.19 -18.76
CA HIS A 208 10.14 -1.14 -18.51
C HIS A 208 9.85 -0.94 -17.02
N SER A 209 10.01 -1.99 -16.23
CA SER A 209 9.89 -1.99 -14.77
C SER A 209 10.76 -3.09 -14.17
N MET A 210 11.15 -2.88 -12.91
CA MET A 210 11.88 -3.85 -12.11
C MET A 210 11.47 -3.60 -10.67
N ASN A 211 10.68 -4.50 -10.10
CA ASN A 211 10.09 -4.31 -8.77
C ASN A 211 10.38 -5.49 -7.85
N ALA A 212 10.72 -5.20 -6.59
CA ALA A 212 10.78 -6.18 -5.53
C ALA A 212 9.39 -6.38 -4.89
N TYR A 213 9.09 -7.61 -4.50
CA TYR A 213 7.89 -7.90 -3.70
C TYR A 213 8.22 -7.62 -2.24
N LEU A 214 7.74 -6.49 -1.72
CA LEU A 214 7.88 -6.16 -0.30
C LEU A 214 6.94 -7.03 0.55
N GLY A 215 7.36 -7.36 1.78
CA GLY A 215 6.53 -8.07 2.76
C GLY A 215 5.63 -7.13 3.59
N ALA A 216 5.05 -7.66 4.66
CA ALA A 216 4.09 -6.96 5.52
C ALA A 216 4.70 -5.90 6.46
N VAL A 217 6.00 -5.97 6.74
CA VAL A 217 6.67 -5.11 7.75
C VAL A 217 6.53 -3.60 7.47
N PRO A 218 6.73 -3.10 6.24
CA PRO A 218 6.52 -1.68 5.95
C PRO A 218 5.06 -1.25 6.14
N ILE A 219 4.10 -2.12 5.83
CA ILE A 219 2.66 -1.87 6.03
C ILE A 219 2.34 -1.76 7.53
N GLN A 220 2.81 -2.73 8.33
CA GLN A 220 2.72 -2.68 9.80
C GLN A 220 3.26 -1.35 10.31
N ARG A 221 4.45 -0.94 9.84
CA ARG A 221 5.07 0.31 10.29
C ARG A 221 4.24 1.55 9.97
N CYS A 222 3.59 1.61 8.81
CA CYS A 222 2.68 2.70 8.48
C CYS A 222 1.50 2.76 9.44
N LEU A 223 0.89 1.62 9.75
CA LEU A 223 -0.23 1.52 10.70
C LEU A 223 0.19 1.86 12.13
N ASP A 224 1.38 1.43 12.58
CA ASP A 224 1.96 1.78 13.89
C ASP A 224 2.14 3.30 14.06
N LEU A 225 2.41 4.00 12.96
CA LEU A 225 2.53 5.46 12.92
C LEU A 225 1.17 6.18 12.83
N GLY A 226 0.07 5.42 12.87
CA GLY A 226 -1.29 5.92 12.89
C GLY A 226 -1.82 6.28 11.50
N ALA A 227 -1.36 5.61 10.44
CA ALA A 227 -1.96 5.76 9.12
C ALA A 227 -3.40 5.22 9.09
N ASP A 228 -4.28 5.98 8.45
CA ASP A 228 -5.66 5.58 8.17
C ASP A 228 -5.75 4.82 6.85
N ILE A 229 -4.93 5.23 5.89
CA ILE A 229 -4.84 4.67 4.56
C ILE A 229 -3.37 4.39 4.27
N VAL A 230 -3.03 3.15 3.93
CA VAL A 230 -1.70 2.73 3.49
C VAL A 230 -1.76 2.37 2.01
N VAL A 231 -0.95 3.04 1.20
CA VAL A 231 -0.77 2.74 -0.21
C VAL A 231 0.63 2.18 -0.43
N THR A 232 0.74 1.05 -1.10
CA THR A 232 2.03 0.44 -1.48
C THR A 232 2.13 0.26 -2.99
N GLY A 233 3.35 0.07 -3.47
CA GLY A 233 3.63 -0.43 -4.82
C GLY A 233 3.57 -1.96 -4.84
N ARG A 234 4.57 -2.64 -5.44
CA ARG A 234 4.60 -4.10 -5.42
C ARG A 234 4.88 -4.63 -4.01
N CYS A 235 3.96 -5.43 -3.48
CA CYS A 235 4.15 -6.28 -2.32
C CYS A 235 3.76 -7.72 -2.65
N VAL A 236 4.05 -8.63 -1.75
CA VAL A 236 3.38 -9.95 -1.74
C VAL A 236 1.91 -9.72 -1.46
N ASP A 237 1.06 -10.46 -2.15
CA ASP A 237 -0.40 -10.29 -2.17
C ASP A 237 -0.97 -10.37 -0.73
N SER A 238 -0.60 -11.42 0.00
CA SER A 238 -1.00 -11.61 1.41
C SER A 238 -0.48 -10.55 2.40
N ALA A 239 0.50 -9.73 1.99
CA ALA A 239 1.07 -8.68 2.86
C ALA A 239 0.04 -7.60 3.23
N VAL A 240 -0.96 -7.35 2.36
CA VAL A 240 -2.00 -6.34 2.64
C VAL A 240 -2.91 -6.75 3.79
N ALA A 241 -3.05 -8.04 4.06
CA ALA A 241 -3.77 -8.58 5.22
C ALA A 241 -2.84 -8.83 6.41
N LEU A 242 -1.65 -9.41 6.18
CA LEU A 242 -0.70 -9.70 7.24
C LEU A 242 -0.19 -8.42 7.96
N GLY A 243 0.00 -7.32 7.23
CA GLY A 243 0.43 -6.04 7.81
C GLY A 243 -0.51 -5.53 8.91
N PRO A 244 -1.83 -5.42 8.65
CA PRO A 244 -2.85 -5.19 9.66
C PRO A 244 -2.80 -6.14 10.86
N LEU A 245 -2.67 -7.45 10.64
CA LEU A 245 -2.62 -8.43 11.74
C LEU A 245 -1.39 -8.21 12.63
N MET A 246 -0.22 -8.01 12.01
CA MET A 246 1.01 -7.70 12.73
C MET A 246 0.92 -6.40 13.53
N HIS A 247 0.23 -5.39 13.00
CA HIS A 247 -0.03 -4.15 13.71
C HIS A 247 -0.96 -4.36 14.91
N SER A 248 -2.14 -4.93 14.66
CA SER A 248 -3.20 -5.06 15.67
C SER A 248 -2.81 -5.96 16.83
N PHE A 249 -2.08 -7.06 16.57
CA PHE A 249 -1.65 -8.00 17.60
C PHE A 249 -0.21 -7.77 18.09
N GLY A 250 0.51 -6.82 17.48
CA GLY A 250 1.90 -6.53 17.83
C GLY A 250 2.89 -7.66 17.54
N TRP A 251 2.54 -8.59 16.64
CA TRP A 251 3.37 -9.73 16.24
C TRP A 251 4.74 -9.28 15.75
N LYS A 252 5.76 -10.05 16.11
CA LYS A 252 7.16 -9.81 15.75
C LYS A 252 7.56 -10.61 14.52
N GLN A 253 8.58 -10.13 13.83
CA GLN A 253 9.09 -10.76 12.59
C GLN A 253 9.64 -12.18 12.78
N ASN A 254 9.86 -12.59 14.03
CA ASN A 254 10.31 -13.93 14.38
C ASN A 254 9.20 -14.83 14.95
N ASN A 255 7.94 -14.38 14.96
CA ASN A 255 6.80 -15.21 15.35
C ASN A 255 6.30 -16.04 14.15
N TYR A 256 7.15 -16.93 13.63
CA TYR A 256 6.93 -17.57 12.33
C TYR A 256 5.58 -18.28 12.18
N ASP A 257 5.09 -18.96 13.22
CA ASP A 257 3.78 -19.64 13.17
C ASP A 257 2.63 -18.65 12.99
N LEU A 258 2.68 -17.52 13.70
CA LEU A 258 1.68 -16.45 13.58
C LEU A 258 1.77 -15.75 12.23
N LEU A 259 2.99 -15.52 11.73
CA LEU A 259 3.20 -14.94 10.40
C LEU A 259 2.72 -15.88 9.29
N ALA A 260 2.92 -17.19 9.44
CA ALA A 260 2.41 -18.19 8.52
C ALA A 260 0.88 -18.24 8.53
N ALA A 261 0.25 -18.26 9.72
CA ALA A 261 -1.20 -18.21 9.85
C ALA A 261 -1.80 -16.93 9.23
N GLY A 262 -1.26 -15.75 9.57
CA GLY A 262 -1.72 -14.50 8.99
C GLY A 262 -1.48 -14.39 7.47
N SER A 263 -0.42 -15.02 6.95
CA SER A 263 -0.19 -15.12 5.50
C SER A 263 -1.22 -16.03 4.83
N LEU A 264 -1.58 -17.15 5.47
CA LEU A 264 -2.65 -18.05 4.99
C LEU A 264 -4.00 -17.32 4.97
N ALA A 265 -4.34 -16.61 6.04
CA ALA A 265 -5.54 -15.76 6.09
C ALA A 265 -5.57 -14.77 4.93
N GLY A 266 -4.45 -14.09 4.66
CA GLY A 266 -4.29 -13.19 3.51
C GLY A 266 -4.54 -13.88 2.18
N HIS A 267 -3.88 -15.02 1.93
CA HIS A 267 -4.04 -15.80 0.70
C HIS A 267 -5.45 -16.35 0.48
N LEU A 268 -6.20 -16.60 1.56
CA LEU A 268 -7.58 -17.06 1.43
C LEU A 268 -8.56 -15.92 1.06
N ILE A 269 -8.31 -14.69 1.50
CA ILE A 269 -9.20 -13.55 1.20
C ILE A 269 -8.78 -12.72 0.01
N GLU A 270 -7.52 -12.81 -0.42
CA GLU A 270 -7.07 -12.20 -1.67
C GLU A 270 -7.74 -12.89 -2.88
N CYS A 271 -7.55 -12.33 -4.07
CA CYS A 271 -8.19 -12.82 -5.30
C CYS A 271 -9.73 -12.68 -5.37
N GLY A 272 -10.36 -11.91 -4.48
CA GLY A 272 -11.76 -11.51 -4.57
C GLY A 272 -12.73 -12.58 -4.03
N ALA A 273 -13.85 -12.81 -4.70
CA ALA A 273 -14.91 -13.70 -4.21
C ALA A 273 -14.61 -15.22 -4.38
N GLN A 274 -13.36 -15.61 -4.59
CA GLN A 274 -13.01 -17.01 -4.89
C GLN A 274 -13.30 -17.94 -3.72
N ALA A 275 -12.90 -17.55 -2.50
CA ALA A 275 -13.14 -18.32 -1.28
C ALA A 275 -14.61 -18.38 -0.84
N THR A 276 -15.46 -17.54 -1.42
CA THR A 276 -16.89 -17.43 -1.12
C THR A 276 -17.78 -18.00 -2.23
N GLY A 277 -17.21 -18.78 -3.14
CA GLY A 277 -17.95 -19.50 -4.19
C GLY A 277 -17.73 -18.99 -5.62
N GLY A 278 -16.79 -18.05 -5.82
CA GLY A 278 -16.60 -17.39 -7.11
C GLY A 278 -15.85 -18.21 -8.15
N ILE A 279 -15.17 -19.28 -7.71
CA ILE A 279 -14.61 -20.29 -8.60
C ILE A 279 -15.54 -21.49 -8.60
N PHE A 280 -16.63 -21.39 -9.37
CA PHE A 280 -17.58 -22.49 -9.55
C PHE A 280 -17.92 -22.68 -11.02
N THR A 281 -17.73 -23.89 -11.54
CA THR A 281 -17.91 -24.19 -12.98
C THR A 281 -19.37 -24.09 -13.40
N ASP A 282 -20.30 -24.59 -12.57
CA ASP A 282 -21.73 -24.58 -12.84
C ASP A 282 -22.42 -23.36 -12.21
N TRP A 283 -21.79 -22.18 -12.31
CA TRP A 283 -22.25 -20.93 -11.68
C TRP A 283 -23.72 -20.60 -12.00
N HIS A 284 -24.19 -20.93 -13.19
CA HIS A 284 -25.58 -20.74 -13.62
C HIS A 284 -26.61 -21.55 -12.80
N THR A 285 -26.16 -22.55 -12.04
CA THR A 285 -27.00 -23.35 -11.13
C THR A 285 -27.00 -22.83 -9.70
N VAL A 286 -26.10 -21.90 -9.36
CA VAL A 286 -25.97 -21.31 -8.03
C VAL A 286 -26.97 -20.15 -7.92
N PRO A 287 -27.94 -20.21 -7.00
CA PRO A 287 -28.86 -19.10 -6.77
C PRO A 287 -28.10 -17.84 -6.35
N ASP A 288 -28.50 -16.68 -6.89
CA ASP A 288 -27.94 -15.36 -6.52
C ASP A 288 -26.41 -15.23 -6.72
N TRP A 289 -25.84 -15.98 -7.66
CA TRP A 289 -24.40 -16.00 -7.92
C TRP A 289 -23.83 -14.61 -8.27
N ASP A 290 -24.62 -13.77 -8.93
CA ASP A 290 -24.26 -12.40 -9.29
C ASP A 290 -24.14 -11.44 -8.09
N ASN A 291 -24.68 -11.82 -6.93
CA ASN A 291 -24.65 -11.06 -5.67
C ASN A 291 -23.79 -11.74 -4.59
N MET A 292 -22.79 -12.52 -5.00
CA MET A 292 -21.89 -13.23 -4.10
C MET A 292 -21.12 -12.30 -3.14
N GLY A 293 -20.87 -12.82 -1.93
CA GLY A 293 -20.10 -12.16 -0.87
C GLY A 293 -18.62 -12.02 -1.21
N PHE A 294 -18.01 -10.88 -0.94
CA PHE A 294 -16.56 -10.75 -0.81
C PHE A 294 -16.11 -11.25 0.58
N PRO A 295 -14.95 -11.93 0.66
CA PRO A 295 -14.56 -12.64 1.86
C PRO A 295 -14.20 -11.69 3.01
N VAL A 296 -14.56 -12.10 4.22
CA VAL A 296 -14.10 -11.51 5.48
C VAL A 296 -13.43 -12.60 6.32
N VAL A 297 -12.18 -12.39 6.69
CA VAL A 297 -11.49 -13.23 7.67
C VAL A 297 -11.54 -12.59 9.05
N GLN A 298 -11.79 -13.40 10.06
CA GLN A 298 -11.67 -13.01 11.46
C GLN A 298 -10.52 -13.79 12.09
N CYS A 299 -9.46 -13.09 12.45
CA CYS A 299 -8.26 -13.66 13.05
C CYS A 299 -8.25 -13.35 14.54
N SER A 300 -7.81 -14.28 15.39
CA SER A 300 -7.48 -14.00 16.80
C SER A 300 -5.99 -13.82 17.03
N ALA A 301 -5.62 -13.25 18.19
CA ALA A 301 -4.25 -12.89 18.51
C ALA A 301 -3.27 -14.10 18.56
N ASP A 302 -3.78 -15.31 18.75
CA ASP A 302 -3.05 -16.59 18.73
C ASP A 302 -2.93 -17.21 17.33
N GLY A 303 -3.44 -16.54 16.29
CA GLY A 303 -3.37 -17.00 14.90
C GLY A 303 -4.44 -18.02 14.51
N LEU A 304 -5.46 -18.24 15.35
CA LEU A 304 -6.64 -19.00 14.96
C LEU A 304 -7.54 -18.12 14.07
N ASP A 305 -7.80 -18.60 12.85
CA ASP A 305 -8.63 -17.88 11.88
C ASP A 305 -9.99 -18.56 11.73
N LYS A 306 -11.05 -17.75 11.73
CA LYS A 306 -12.40 -18.16 11.33
C LYS A 306 -12.81 -17.36 10.10
N MET A 307 -13.16 -18.06 9.02
CA MET A 307 -13.86 -17.44 7.90
C MET A 307 -15.36 -17.50 8.18
N ASN A 308 -16.05 -16.37 7.98
CA ASN A 308 -17.51 -16.35 7.96
C ASN A 308 -17.96 -16.29 6.49
N GLU A 309 -18.90 -17.15 6.13
CA GLU A 309 -19.65 -17.11 4.86
C GLU A 309 -20.69 -15.99 4.87
#